data_AF-A0A2C9XQJ6-F1
#
_entry.id   AF-A0A2C9XQJ6-F1
#
_cell.length_a   1.000
_cell.length_b   1.000
_cell.length_c   1.000
_cell.angle_alpha   90.00
_cell.angle_beta   90.00
_cell.angle_gamma   90.00
#
_symmetry.space_group_name_H-M   'P 1'
#
loop_
_entity.id
_entity.type
_entity.pdbx_description
1 polymer ?
#
loop_
_entity_poly.entity_id
_entity_poly.type
_entity_poly.pdbx_seq_one_letter_code
_entity_poly.pdbx_strand_id
1 'polypeptide(L)'
;MKKKITITAMSLLTALFLLPINGFAYTINNEFNLGANEGSSQIANNQYILLHETANETATGRNEAQYMQRSWTSAYTAYIVGDGGIVYQVGQPGYVQYGAGSYANANSPVQIELQQTHDKATFEKNYKAYVELARDSAMKYGIPLTLDTPYNQPGIKSHLWVTQNIWGDHTDPYGYLSEMGVSKEKLAYDLAHGFTDENPTTSDDKPVIDPTRAGAANPTLTDGTNYAHIDQFGEIENANLHVAGWHIANYKYEYIFIMDYNTGKELARVRADGIYRPDVNQAYNTSGNVGYHVSFNMRNFPNKKVYVMMRATNDPEGNTKGGAQDFHDKRWYLNIPQR
;
A
#
# COMPACT_ATOMS: atom_id res chain seq x y z
N MET A 1 -31.03 -44.35 66.15
CA MET A 1 -31.17 -43.69 64.83
C MET A 1 -30.62 -42.28 64.90
N LYS A 2 -30.02 -41.82 63.79
CA LYS A 2 -29.44 -40.49 63.49
C LYS A 2 -27.91 -40.40 63.60
N LYS A 3 -27.27 -40.72 62.47
CA LYS A 3 -25.90 -40.34 62.11
C LYS A 3 -25.80 -38.81 62.09
N LYS A 4 -24.74 -38.25 62.66
CA LYS A 4 -24.27 -36.89 62.33
C LYS A 4 -22.85 -37.02 61.83
N ILE A 5 -22.69 -36.80 60.52
CA ILE A 5 -21.42 -36.69 59.81
C ILE A 5 -20.99 -35.24 59.98
N THR A 6 -19.88 -35.02 60.66
CA THR A 6 -19.25 -33.70 60.75
C THR A 6 -18.32 -33.57 59.54
N ILE A 7 -18.74 -32.77 58.56
CA ILE A 7 -17.92 -32.42 57.39
C ILE A 7 -16.99 -31.29 57.82
N THR A 8 -15.69 -31.55 57.78
CA THR A 8 -14.63 -30.56 57.92
C THR A 8 -14.69 -29.61 56.73
N ALA A 9 -15.05 -28.35 56.96
CA ALA A 9 -15.00 -27.31 55.95
C ALA A 9 -13.54 -26.97 55.66
N MET A 10 -13.03 -27.46 54.53
CA MET A 10 -11.76 -26.99 53.96
C MET A 10 -12.08 -25.69 53.21
N SER A 11 -11.75 -24.57 53.82
CA SER A 11 -11.83 -23.24 53.22
C SER A 11 -10.83 -23.15 52.06
N LEU A 12 -11.29 -23.46 50.85
CA LEU A 12 -10.60 -23.06 49.63
C LEU A 12 -10.75 -21.55 49.48
N LEU A 13 -9.67 -20.84 49.78
CA LEU A 13 -9.50 -19.44 49.41
C LEU A 13 -9.45 -19.41 47.86
N THR A 14 -10.57 -19.15 47.21
CA THR A 14 -10.61 -18.86 45.77
C THR A 14 -9.97 -17.50 45.55
N ALA A 15 -8.66 -17.50 45.31
CA ALA A 15 -7.98 -16.37 44.70
C ALA A 15 -8.61 -16.16 43.32
N LEU A 16 -9.47 -15.15 43.22
CA LEU A 16 -10.00 -14.66 41.96
C LEU A 16 -8.82 -14.00 41.23
N PHE A 17 -8.06 -14.79 40.47
CA PHE A 17 -7.17 -14.25 39.45
C PHE A 17 -8.07 -13.55 38.43
N LEU A 18 -8.17 -12.22 38.52
CA LEU A 18 -8.58 -11.37 37.42
C LEU A 18 -7.51 -11.52 36.34
N LEU A 19 -7.65 -12.55 35.49
CA LEU A 19 -6.97 -12.56 34.21
C LEU A 19 -7.42 -11.31 33.46
N PRO A 20 -6.50 -10.56 32.83
CA PRO A 20 -6.90 -9.47 31.94
C PRO A 20 -7.82 -10.07 30.88
N ILE A 21 -9.05 -9.56 30.82
CA ILE A 21 -9.98 -9.89 29.75
C ILE A 21 -9.38 -9.20 28.52
N ASN A 22 -8.59 -9.93 27.74
CA ASN A 22 -8.17 -9.49 26.42
C ASN A 22 -9.45 -9.36 25.58
N GLY A 23 -10.04 -8.16 25.58
CA GLY A 23 -11.08 -7.82 24.61
C GLY A 23 -10.50 -8.04 23.23
N PHE A 24 -11.27 -8.69 22.34
CA PHE A 24 -10.90 -8.78 20.94
C PHE A 24 -10.55 -7.39 20.40
N ALA A 25 -9.53 -7.30 19.54
CA ALA A 25 -9.07 -6.04 18.99
C ALA A 25 -10.15 -5.30 18.17
N TYR A 26 -11.20 -6.02 17.78
CA TYR A 26 -12.30 -5.51 16.97
C TYR A 26 -13.61 -6.25 17.29
N THR A 27 -14.72 -5.68 16.80
CA THR A 27 -16.04 -6.31 16.81
C THR A 27 -16.56 -6.40 15.38
N ILE A 28 -17.12 -7.56 15.00
CA ILE A 28 -17.74 -7.76 13.69
C ILE A 28 -19.18 -7.26 13.72
N ASN A 29 -19.48 -6.32 12.83
CA ASN A 29 -20.81 -5.84 12.51
C ASN A 29 -21.29 -6.50 11.21
N ASN A 30 -22.47 -7.13 11.25
CA ASN A 30 -23.06 -7.87 10.13
C ASN A 30 -24.20 -7.11 9.43
N GLU A 31 -24.34 -5.80 9.69
CA GLU A 31 -25.41 -4.96 9.13
C GLU A 31 -25.41 -4.93 7.58
N PHE A 32 -24.23 -5.09 6.96
CA PHE A 32 -24.04 -4.95 5.51
C PHE A 32 -23.64 -6.25 4.83
N ASN A 33 -23.93 -7.39 5.43
CA ASN A 33 -23.70 -8.67 4.78
C ASN A 33 -24.48 -8.75 3.47
N LEU A 34 -23.83 -9.24 2.44
CA LEU A 34 -24.51 -9.64 1.20
C LEU A 34 -25.55 -10.73 1.50
N GLY A 35 -26.66 -10.66 0.77
CA GLY A 35 -27.75 -11.63 0.88
C GLY A 35 -27.39 -13.01 0.34
N ALA A 36 -28.28 -13.99 0.55
CA ALA A 36 -28.04 -15.41 0.22
C ALA A 36 -27.75 -15.71 -1.27
N ASN A 37 -28.03 -14.77 -2.18
CA ASN A 37 -27.78 -14.90 -3.62
C ASN A 37 -26.90 -13.75 -4.16
N GLU A 38 -26.19 -13.05 -3.27
CA GLU A 38 -25.31 -11.93 -3.60
C GLU A 38 -23.86 -12.31 -3.31
N GLY A 39 -22.94 -11.75 -4.10
CA GLY A 39 -21.54 -12.15 -4.10
C GLY A 39 -21.27 -13.40 -4.96
N SER A 40 -20.04 -13.91 -4.87
CA SER A 40 -19.60 -15.08 -5.64
C SER A 40 -19.92 -16.38 -4.91
N SER A 41 -20.38 -17.38 -5.66
CA SER A 41 -20.49 -18.76 -5.16
C SER A 41 -19.19 -19.56 -5.30
N GLN A 42 -18.16 -18.99 -5.95
CA GLN A 42 -16.87 -19.64 -6.11
C GLN A 42 -16.07 -19.60 -4.81
N ILE A 43 -15.60 -20.76 -4.35
CA ILE A 43 -14.66 -20.87 -3.23
C ILE A 43 -13.28 -20.36 -3.68
N ALA A 44 -12.68 -19.48 -2.88
CA ALA A 44 -11.34 -18.97 -3.15
C ALA A 44 -10.27 -19.97 -2.67
N ASN A 45 -9.12 -20.00 -3.34
CA ASN A 45 -7.96 -20.75 -2.86
C ASN A 45 -7.31 -20.01 -1.70
N ASN A 46 -6.79 -20.73 -0.71
CA ASN A 46 -6.10 -20.14 0.44
C ASN A 46 -4.64 -19.82 0.09
N GLN A 47 -4.40 -18.74 -0.65
CA GLN A 47 -3.05 -18.26 -0.93
C GLN A 47 -2.79 -16.89 -0.33
N TYR A 48 -3.75 -15.98 -0.43
CA TYR A 48 -3.58 -14.58 -0.08
C TYR A 48 -4.63 -14.07 0.92
N ILE A 49 -4.21 -13.18 1.82
CA ILE A 49 -5.10 -12.20 2.45
C ILE A 49 -4.75 -10.86 1.81
N LEU A 50 -5.71 -10.17 1.20
CA LEU A 50 -5.42 -8.89 0.54
C LEU A 50 -5.77 -7.69 1.42
N LEU A 51 -4.84 -6.74 1.40
CA LEU A 51 -4.84 -5.52 2.19
C LEU A 51 -5.08 -4.32 1.27
N HIS A 52 -6.15 -3.58 1.55
CA HIS A 52 -6.62 -2.42 0.80
C HIS A 52 -6.85 -1.19 1.71
N GLU A 53 -7.04 -0.03 1.09
CA GLU A 53 -7.63 1.15 1.74
C GLU A 53 -8.62 1.83 0.81
N THR A 54 -9.60 2.53 1.38
CA THR A 54 -10.81 2.95 0.65
C THR A 54 -10.59 4.09 -0.35
N ALA A 55 -9.45 4.78 -0.31
CA ALA A 55 -9.10 5.97 -1.09
C ALA A 55 -10.17 7.07 -1.04
N ASN A 56 -10.92 7.12 0.08
CA ASN A 56 -12.01 8.03 0.31
C ASN A 56 -11.89 8.68 1.68
N GLU A 57 -11.29 9.87 1.69
CA GLU A 57 -10.99 10.65 2.89
C GLU A 57 -12.22 11.18 3.65
N THR A 58 -13.42 11.06 3.05
CA THR A 58 -14.64 11.70 3.57
C THR A 58 -15.67 10.72 4.13
N ALA A 59 -15.57 9.44 3.78
CA ALA A 59 -16.54 8.43 4.18
C ALA A 59 -16.14 7.75 5.51
N THR A 60 -17.16 7.42 6.29
CA THR A 60 -17.02 6.53 7.45
C THR A 60 -16.90 5.08 7.01
N GLY A 61 -16.35 4.20 7.85
CA GLY A 61 -16.30 2.76 7.55
C GLY A 61 -17.68 2.18 7.29
N ARG A 62 -18.67 2.63 8.07
CA ARG A 62 -20.08 2.27 7.88
C ARG A 62 -20.64 2.71 6.52
N ASN A 63 -20.31 3.92 6.06
CA ASN A 63 -20.79 4.43 4.78
C ASN A 63 -20.17 3.68 3.61
N GLU A 64 -18.87 3.37 3.69
CA GLU A 64 -18.20 2.51 2.72
C GLU A 64 -18.84 1.12 2.67
N ALA A 65 -19.12 0.51 3.82
CA ALA A 65 -19.70 -0.83 3.87
C ALA A 65 -21.12 -0.85 3.29
N GLN A 66 -21.90 0.19 3.59
CA GLN A 66 -23.21 0.39 3.00
C GLN A 66 -23.14 0.58 1.49
N TYR A 67 -22.19 1.37 0.99
CA TYR A 67 -22.03 1.59 -0.45
C TYR A 67 -21.63 0.30 -1.15
N MET A 68 -20.59 -0.37 -0.65
CA MET A 68 -20.08 -1.65 -1.18
C MET A 68 -21.16 -2.73 -1.23
N GLN A 69 -21.97 -2.84 -0.16
CA GLN A 69 -23.10 -3.78 -0.14
C GLN A 69 -24.12 -3.49 -1.23
N ARG A 70 -24.38 -2.22 -1.56
CA ARG A 70 -25.35 -1.85 -2.62
C ARG A 70 -24.75 -1.96 -4.02
N SER A 71 -23.43 -1.82 -4.16
CA SER A 71 -22.71 -1.79 -5.44
C SER A 71 -21.91 -3.07 -5.73
N TRP A 72 -22.16 -4.15 -4.98
CA TRP A 72 -21.33 -5.36 -4.96
C TRP A 72 -21.11 -6.04 -6.31
N THR A 73 -22.05 -5.88 -7.25
CA THR A 73 -21.94 -6.42 -8.60
C THR A 73 -20.80 -5.80 -9.41
N SER A 74 -20.32 -4.61 -9.00
CA SER A 74 -19.15 -3.95 -9.58
C SER A 74 -17.86 -4.36 -8.88
N ALA A 75 -17.80 -4.18 -7.56
CA ALA A 75 -16.63 -4.51 -6.74
C ALA A 75 -17.07 -4.69 -5.28
N TYR A 76 -16.44 -5.61 -4.56
CA TYR A 76 -16.63 -5.77 -3.11
C TYR A 76 -15.48 -6.59 -2.50
N THR A 77 -15.24 -6.40 -1.21
CA THR A 77 -14.30 -7.17 -0.38
C THR A 77 -15.06 -7.89 0.75
N ALA A 78 -14.36 -8.71 1.54
CA ALA A 78 -15.00 -9.40 2.67
C ALA A 78 -15.33 -8.43 3.81
N TYR A 79 -14.45 -7.47 4.05
CA TYR A 79 -14.53 -6.60 5.22
C TYR A 79 -14.14 -5.15 4.92
N ILE A 80 -14.77 -4.24 5.65
CA ILE A 80 -14.32 -2.86 5.82
C ILE A 80 -14.04 -2.61 7.30
N VAL A 81 -12.85 -2.11 7.62
CA VAL A 81 -12.46 -1.71 8.96
C VAL A 81 -12.55 -0.19 9.08
N GLY A 82 -13.35 0.30 10.02
CA GLY A 82 -13.50 1.73 10.23
C GLY A 82 -14.16 2.09 11.55
N ASP A 83 -14.48 3.37 11.71
CA ASP A 83 -15.26 3.92 12.82
C ASP A 83 -14.71 3.57 14.22
N GLY A 84 -13.38 3.53 14.33
CA GLY A 84 -12.66 3.29 15.58
C GLY A 84 -12.51 1.82 15.93
N GLY A 85 -12.28 0.95 14.93
CA GLY A 85 -12.00 -0.47 15.10
C GLY A 85 -13.22 -1.40 14.90
N ILE A 86 -14.29 -0.91 14.27
CA ILE A 86 -15.44 -1.72 13.87
C ILE A 86 -15.11 -2.42 12.55
N VAL A 87 -15.39 -3.72 12.48
CA VAL A 87 -15.24 -4.52 11.26
C VAL A 87 -16.61 -4.77 10.67
N TYR A 88 -16.94 -4.09 9.58
CA TYR A 88 -18.17 -4.32 8.83
C TYR A 88 -17.94 -5.46 7.84
N GLN A 89 -18.64 -6.58 8.03
CA GLN A 89 -18.63 -7.67 7.05
C GLN A 89 -19.56 -7.32 5.89
N VAL A 90 -19.07 -7.56 4.67
CA VAL A 90 -19.82 -7.36 3.43
C VAL A 90 -19.89 -8.68 2.67
N GLY A 91 -18.79 -9.07 2.02
CA GLY A 91 -18.65 -10.37 1.37
C GLY A 91 -18.49 -11.52 2.37
N GLN A 92 -18.92 -12.73 1.99
CA GLN A 92 -18.68 -13.91 2.79
C GLN A 92 -17.19 -14.33 2.68
N PRO A 93 -16.43 -14.38 3.80
CA PRO A 93 -15.06 -14.90 3.79
C PRO A 93 -14.99 -16.34 3.27
N GLY A 94 -13.93 -16.67 2.54
CA GLY A 94 -13.70 -17.98 1.92
C GLY A 94 -14.23 -18.12 0.50
N TYR A 95 -15.03 -17.16 0.03
CA TYR A 95 -15.53 -17.08 -1.34
C TYR A 95 -14.86 -15.96 -2.10
N VAL A 96 -14.82 -16.04 -3.42
CA VAL A 96 -14.17 -15.03 -4.28
C VAL A 96 -14.83 -13.65 -4.12
N GLN A 97 -14.01 -12.63 -3.86
CA GLN A 97 -14.40 -11.21 -3.80
C GLN A 97 -13.95 -10.48 -5.07
N TYR A 98 -14.45 -9.27 -5.33
CA TYR A 98 -14.18 -8.52 -6.57
C TYR A 98 -13.35 -7.25 -6.33
N GLY A 99 -12.28 -7.32 -5.54
CA GLY A 99 -11.47 -6.14 -5.17
C GLY A 99 -10.11 -6.02 -5.86
N ALA A 100 -9.54 -7.09 -6.42
CA ALA A 100 -8.15 -7.11 -6.89
C ALA A 100 -7.95 -7.86 -8.22
N GLY A 101 -9.03 -7.99 -9.01
CA GLY A 101 -9.13 -8.71 -10.29
C GLY A 101 -8.89 -10.22 -10.26
N SER A 102 -9.18 -10.85 -11.39
CA SER A 102 -9.62 -12.25 -11.45
C SER A 102 -8.68 -13.26 -10.78
N TYR A 103 -7.37 -13.17 -11.02
CA TYR A 103 -6.41 -14.12 -10.44
C TYR A 103 -6.23 -13.92 -8.93
N ALA A 104 -6.06 -12.67 -8.46
CA ALA A 104 -5.92 -12.40 -7.03
C ALA A 104 -7.21 -12.73 -6.27
N ASN A 105 -8.35 -12.37 -6.86
CA ASN A 105 -9.69 -12.69 -6.36
C ASN A 105 -9.91 -14.19 -6.16
N ALA A 106 -9.52 -15.00 -7.15
CA ALA A 106 -9.63 -16.46 -7.06
C ALA A 106 -8.73 -17.09 -5.99
N ASN A 107 -7.70 -16.38 -5.53
CA ASN A 107 -6.67 -16.87 -4.61
C ASN A 107 -6.68 -16.17 -3.24
N SER A 108 -7.73 -15.41 -2.96
CA SER A 108 -7.86 -14.65 -1.72
C SER A 108 -9.18 -14.96 -1.02
N PRO A 109 -9.18 -15.81 0.04
CA PRO A 109 -10.36 -16.02 0.86
C PRO A 109 -10.82 -14.77 1.61
N VAL A 110 -9.94 -13.78 1.83
CA VAL A 110 -10.30 -12.53 2.52
C VAL A 110 -9.53 -11.35 1.94
N GLN A 111 -10.27 -10.32 1.55
CA GLN A 111 -9.80 -8.99 1.20
C GLN A 111 -10.39 -8.00 2.21
N ILE A 112 -9.59 -7.03 2.67
CA ILE A 112 -9.95 -6.11 3.75
C ILE A 112 -9.67 -4.69 3.30
N GLU A 113 -10.69 -3.82 3.36
CA GLU A 113 -10.56 -2.37 3.19
C GLU A 113 -10.31 -1.69 4.54
N LEU A 114 -9.35 -0.77 4.60
CA LEU A 114 -9.16 0.14 5.72
C LEU A 114 -9.75 1.52 5.39
N GLN A 115 -10.65 2.02 6.25
CA GLN A 115 -11.18 3.38 6.12
C GLN A 115 -10.06 4.42 6.14
N GLN A 116 -10.03 5.28 5.13
CA GLN A 116 -9.18 6.47 5.13
C GLN A 116 -9.73 7.55 6.08
N THR A 117 -8.87 8.05 6.97
CA THR A 117 -9.19 9.14 7.90
C THR A 117 -7.94 9.95 8.27
N HIS A 118 -8.14 11.24 8.53
CA HIS A 118 -7.12 12.17 9.01
C HIS A 118 -7.02 12.22 10.55
N ASP A 119 -7.98 11.61 11.26
CA ASP A 119 -7.96 11.55 12.72
C ASP A 119 -7.07 10.39 13.20
N LYS A 120 -5.91 10.73 13.77
CA LYS A 120 -4.93 9.77 14.28
C LYS A 120 -5.51 8.82 15.32
N ALA A 121 -6.39 9.29 16.21
CA ALA A 121 -6.96 8.45 17.26
C ALA A 121 -7.94 7.41 16.69
N THR A 122 -8.70 7.77 15.66
CA THR A 122 -9.53 6.83 14.92
C THR A 122 -8.69 5.87 14.11
N PHE A 123 -7.65 6.36 13.42
CA PHE A 123 -6.73 5.52 12.67
C PHE A 123 -6.05 4.47 13.53
N GLU A 124 -5.53 4.82 14.71
CA GLU A 124 -4.85 3.85 15.58
C GLU A 124 -5.74 2.65 15.92
N LYS A 125 -7.02 2.91 16.21
CA LYS A 125 -7.99 1.84 16.50
C LYS A 125 -8.34 1.04 15.24
N ASN A 126 -8.53 1.71 14.11
CA ASN A 126 -8.80 1.05 12.83
C ASN A 126 -7.62 0.18 12.41
N TYR A 127 -6.39 0.68 12.52
CA TYR A 127 -5.16 0.00 12.16
C TYR A 127 -4.94 -1.25 13.04
N LYS A 128 -5.19 -1.14 14.35
CA LYS A 128 -5.16 -2.30 15.26
C LYS A 128 -6.14 -3.38 14.82
N ALA A 129 -7.39 -3.00 14.54
CA ALA A 129 -8.42 -3.91 14.07
C ALA A 129 -8.06 -4.54 12.71
N TYR A 130 -7.51 -3.74 11.80
CA TYR A 130 -7.10 -4.16 10.46
C TYR A 130 -6.02 -5.23 10.48
N VAL A 131 -4.95 -5.00 11.26
CA VAL A 131 -3.84 -5.95 11.40
C VAL A 131 -4.31 -7.24 12.08
N GLU A 132 -5.05 -7.15 13.19
CA GLU A 132 -5.52 -8.36 13.90
C GLU A 132 -6.54 -9.14 13.08
N LEU A 133 -7.43 -8.48 12.33
CA LEU A 133 -8.35 -9.14 11.40
C LEU A 133 -7.60 -9.87 10.28
N ALA A 134 -6.54 -9.26 9.73
CA ALA A 134 -5.71 -9.89 8.72
C ALA A 134 -4.98 -11.11 9.28
N ARG A 135 -4.45 -11.02 10.51
CA ARG A 135 -3.80 -12.12 11.23
C ARG A 135 -4.77 -13.27 11.50
N ASP A 136 -5.92 -12.98 12.08
CA ASP A 136 -6.95 -13.97 12.39
C ASP A 136 -7.46 -14.66 11.12
N SER A 137 -7.66 -13.89 10.04
CA SER A 137 -8.03 -14.44 8.73
C SER A 137 -6.94 -15.34 8.16
N ALA A 138 -5.68 -14.91 8.18
CA ALA A 138 -4.56 -15.72 7.70
C ALA A 138 -4.42 -17.03 8.48
N MET A 139 -4.48 -16.97 9.82
CA MET A 139 -4.45 -18.14 10.68
C MET A 139 -5.62 -19.09 10.40
N LYS A 140 -6.83 -18.56 10.22
CA LYS A 140 -8.04 -19.36 9.91
C LYS A 140 -7.90 -20.14 8.60
N TYR A 141 -7.26 -19.57 7.58
CA TYR A 141 -7.10 -20.19 6.26
C TYR A 141 -5.75 -20.88 6.05
N GLY A 142 -4.88 -20.92 7.08
CA GLY A 142 -3.56 -21.55 7.01
C GLY A 142 -2.56 -20.78 6.12
N ILE A 143 -2.72 -19.47 6.02
CA ILE A 143 -1.86 -18.57 5.22
C ILE A 143 -0.78 -17.97 6.14
N PRO A 144 0.50 -17.91 5.71
CA PRO A 144 1.56 -17.30 6.50
C PRO A 144 1.33 -15.81 6.81
N LEU A 145 1.75 -15.36 7.99
CA LEU A 145 1.65 -13.96 8.46
C LEU A 145 2.72 -13.03 7.86
N THR A 146 3.29 -13.41 6.72
CA THR A 146 4.34 -12.66 6.03
C THR A 146 3.74 -11.74 5.00
N LEU A 147 4.13 -10.46 5.03
CA LEU A 147 3.69 -9.44 4.08
C LEU A 147 4.48 -9.51 2.76
N ASP A 148 3.77 -9.40 1.63
CA ASP A 148 4.32 -9.20 0.28
C ASP A 148 5.47 -10.15 -0.10
N THR A 149 5.36 -11.42 0.30
CA THR A 149 6.32 -12.46 -0.12
C THR A 149 6.32 -12.63 -1.65
N PRO A 150 7.37 -13.19 -2.28
CA PRO A 150 7.45 -13.37 -3.73
C PRO A 150 6.21 -14.04 -4.34
N TYR A 151 5.95 -13.79 -5.63
CA TYR A 151 4.76 -14.26 -6.39
C TYR A 151 4.34 -15.71 -6.13
N ASN A 152 5.31 -16.63 -6.00
CA ASN A 152 5.06 -18.06 -5.81
C ASN A 152 4.91 -18.49 -4.34
N GLN A 153 4.74 -17.55 -3.40
CA GLN A 153 4.61 -17.84 -1.97
C GLN A 153 3.29 -17.28 -1.42
N PRO A 154 2.54 -18.07 -0.64
CA PRO A 154 1.36 -17.57 0.06
C PRO A 154 1.76 -16.56 1.13
N GLY A 155 0.81 -15.73 1.54
CA GLY A 155 1.02 -14.73 2.57
C GLY A 155 -0.03 -13.62 2.53
N ILE A 156 0.16 -12.61 3.36
CA ILE A 156 -0.65 -11.40 3.34
C ILE A 156 -0.06 -10.48 2.28
N LYS A 157 -0.88 -9.91 1.38
CA LYS A 157 -0.41 -9.09 0.25
C LYS A 157 -1.14 -7.75 0.22
N SER A 158 -0.41 -6.68 -0.09
CA SER A 158 -1.00 -5.39 -0.46
C SER A 158 -1.61 -5.43 -1.86
N HIS A 159 -2.50 -4.49 -2.17
CA HIS A 159 -2.96 -4.30 -3.54
C HIS A 159 -1.82 -3.85 -4.46
N LEU A 160 -0.89 -3.03 -3.96
CA LEU A 160 0.33 -2.67 -4.67
C LEU A 160 1.12 -3.91 -5.13
N TRP A 161 1.23 -4.94 -4.29
CA TRP A 161 1.88 -6.19 -4.65
C TRP A 161 1.13 -6.91 -5.78
N VAL A 162 -0.20 -6.89 -5.77
CA VAL A 162 -1.03 -7.45 -6.85
C VAL A 162 -0.75 -6.70 -8.17
N THR A 163 -0.73 -5.37 -8.15
CA THR A 163 -0.34 -4.53 -9.30
C THR A 163 1.02 -4.93 -9.87
N GLN A 164 2.00 -5.18 -9.00
CA GLN A 164 3.37 -5.47 -9.40
C GLN A 164 3.57 -6.90 -9.93
N ASN A 165 2.82 -7.86 -9.40
CA ASN A 165 3.09 -9.29 -9.60
C ASN A 165 2.00 -10.02 -10.39
N ILE A 166 0.80 -9.46 -10.48
CA ILE A 166 -0.37 -10.09 -11.09
C ILE A 166 -0.94 -9.19 -12.18
N TRP A 167 -1.56 -8.06 -11.81
CA TRP A 167 -2.18 -7.08 -12.72
C TRP A 167 -2.71 -5.87 -11.93
N GLY A 168 -3.05 -4.79 -12.63
CA GLY A 168 -3.73 -3.61 -12.07
C GLY A 168 -2.84 -2.37 -12.07
N ASP A 169 -3.34 -1.27 -11.51
CA ASP A 169 -2.65 0.02 -11.36
C ASP A 169 -2.86 0.64 -9.97
N HIS A 170 -3.52 -0.09 -9.07
CA HIS A 170 -3.77 0.31 -7.69
C HIS A 170 -2.49 0.22 -6.83
N THR A 171 -2.35 1.12 -5.85
CA THR A 171 -1.12 1.25 -5.05
C THR A 171 -1.35 1.25 -3.53
N ASP A 172 -2.59 1.00 -3.11
CA ASP A 172 -2.98 0.83 -1.71
C ASP A 172 -2.28 -0.37 -1.03
N PRO A 173 -2.10 -0.34 0.30
CA PRO A 173 -2.47 0.73 1.25
C PRO A 173 -1.31 1.67 1.64
N TYR A 174 -0.13 1.53 1.03
CA TYR A 174 1.11 2.12 1.57
C TYR A 174 1.13 3.65 1.58
N GLY A 175 0.53 4.31 0.59
CA GLY A 175 0.46 5.78 0.57
C GLY A 175 -0.23 6.33 1.81
N TYR A 176 -1.43 5.81 2.11
CA TYR A 176 -2.19 6.20 3.30
C TYR A 176 -1.51 5.78 4.61
N LEU A 177 -1.02 4.54 4.71
CA LEU A 177 -0.33 4.08 5.92
C LEU A 177 0.91 4.94 6.25
N SER A 178 1.65 5.34 5.21
CA SER A 178 2.79 6.26 5.32
C SER A 178 2.41 7.60 5.95
N GLU A 179 1.30 8.21 5.49
CA GLU A 179 0.76 9.47 6.04
C GLU A 179 0.44 9.35 7.53
N MET A 180 0.00 8.16 7.96
CA MET A 180 -0.36 7.85 9.33
C MET A 180 0.80 7.28 10.18
N GLY A 181 2.03 7.27 9.64
CA GLY A 181 3.23 6.88 10.39
C GLY A 181 3.50 5.37 10.43
N VAL A 182 2.94 4.60 9.49
CA VAL A 182 3.13 3.15 9.38
C VAL A 182 3.91 2.82 8.11
N SER A 183 5.12 2.26 8.27
CA SER A 183 5.92 1.77 7.14
C SER A 183 5.46 0.40 6.65
N LYS A 184 5.96 -0.01 5.49
CA LYS A 184 5.86 -1.40 5.04
C LYS A 184 6.51 -2.37 6.04
N GLU A 185 7.68 -2.04 6.57
CA GLU A 185 8.37 -2.83 7.58
C GLU A 185 7.60 -2.90 8.90
N LYS A 186 6.98 -1.79 9.33
CA LYS A 186 6.12 -1.76 10.52
C LYS A 186 4.88 -2.62 10.32
N LEU A 187 4.20 -2.48 9.17
CA LEU A 187 3.07 -3.35 8.83
C LEU A 187 3.49 -4.82 8.79
N ALA A 188 4.63 -5.16 8.17
CA ALA A 188 5.13 -6.53 8.15
C ALA A 188 5.42 -7.04 9.57
N TYR A 189 6.01 -6.20 10.42
CA TYR A 189 6.29 -6.53 11.81
C TYR A 189 5.00 -6.76 12.61
N ASP A 190 4.01 -5.88 12.46
CA ASP A 190 2.73 -5.95 13.17
C ASP A 190 1.91 -7.15 12.71
N LEU A 191 1.91 -7.46 11.42
CA LEU A 191 1.28 -8.68 10.91
C LEU A 191 1.95 -9.94 11.45
N ALA A 192 3.27 -9.96 11.61
CA ALA A 192 3.99 -11.11 12.15
C ALA A 192 3.81 -11.26 13.67
N HIS A 193 3.82 -10.16 14.42
CA HIS A 193 3.95 -10.19 15.90
C HIS A 193 2.70 -9.73 16.66
N GLY A 194 1.75 -9.06 16.00
CA GLY A 194 0.62 -8.41 16.65
C GLY A 194 1.07 -7.22 17.51
N PHE A 195 0.17 -6.74 18.37
CA PHE A 195 0.45 -5.60 19.25
C PHE A 195 0.75 -6.03 20.69
N THR A 196 1.74 -5.37 21.29
CA THR A 196 2.08 -5.47 22.71
C THR A 196 2.34 -4.07 23.27
N ASP A 197 2.45 -3.91 24.58
CA ASP A 197 2.82 -2.63 25.19
C ASP A 197 4.19 -2.12 24.69
N GLU A 198 5.04 -3.01 24.17
CA GLU A 198 6.36 -2.70 23.59
C GLU A 198 6.31 -2.46 22.06
N ASN A 199 5.15 -2.67 21.42
CA ASN A 199 4.93 -2.45 19.99
C ASN A 199 3.66 -1.58 19.77
N PRO A 200 3.78 -0.24 19.91
CA PRO A 200 2.64 0.65 19.74
C PRO A 200 2.13 0.66 18.29
N THR A 201 0.85 0.98 18.11
CA THR A 201 0.15 1.01 16.81
C THR A 201 0.73 2.01 15.81
N THR A 202 1.34 3.09 16.30
CA THR A 202 1.93 4.19 15.54
C THR A 202 3.29 4.53 16.13
N SER A 203 4.25 4.98 15.30
CA SER A 203 5.52 5.50 15.79
C SER A 203 5.37 6.98 16.10
N ASP A 204 5.73 7.40 17.32
CA ASP A 204 5.46 8.76 17.82
C ASP A 204 6.17 9.89 17.07
N ASP A 205 7.18 9.63 16.25
CA ASP A 205 7.77 10.67 15.40
C ASP A 205 8.43 10.06 14.16
N LYS A 206 7.64 9.95 13.07
CA LYS A 206 7.99 10.26 11.66
C LYS A 206 6.96 9.60 10.73
N PRO A 207 6.32 10.33 9.80
CA PRO A 207 5.60 9.69 8.71
C PRO A 207 6.59 8.78 7.99
N VAL A 208 6.22 7.50 7.82
CA VAL A 208 7.10 6.61 7.07
C VAL A 208 6.78 6.78 5.61
N ILE A 209 7.37 7.84 5.07
CA ILE A 209 7.51 8.11 3.67
C ILE A 209 7.58 6.81 2.86
N ASP A 210 6.59 6.57 2.01
CA ASP A 210 6.76 5.70 0.84
C ASP A 210 8.11 6.09 0.21
N PRO A 211 9.13 5.20 0.21
CA PRO A 211 10.46 5.56 -0.24
C PRO A 211 10.45 6.01 -1.70
N THR A 212 9.44 5.60 -2.47
CA THR A 212 9.21 6.07 -3.83
C THR A 212 8.53 7.42 -3.91
N ARG A 213 7.91 7.97 -2.86
CA ARG A 213 7.23 9.29 -2.86
C ARG A 213 7.89 10.33 -1.95
N ALA A 214 9.02 9.99 -1.33
CA ALA A 214 9.79 10.83 -0.41
C ALA A 214 10.04 12.27 -0.85
N GLY A 215 10.33 12.47 -2.12
CA GLY A 215 10.60 13.79 -2.68
C GLY A 215 9.47 14.33 -3.53
N ALA A 216 8.28 13.71 -3.54
CA ALA A 216 7.14 14.17 -4.34
C ALA A 216 6.61 15.55 -3.90
N ALA A 217 6.94 15.98 -2.67
CA ALA A 217 6.63 17.31 -2.17
C ALA A 217 7.63 18.39 -2.66
N ASN A 218 8.65 18.02 -3.43
CA ASN A 218 9.58 19.00 -3.98
C ASN A 218 8.85 19.94 -4.96
N PRO A 219 9.17 21.24 -4.97
CA PRO A 219 8.58 22.14 -5.96
C PRO A 219 8.91 21.72 -7.39
N THR A 220 8.00 21.99 -8.32
CA THR A 220 8.24 21.89 -9.77
C THR A 220 9.56 22.55 -10.17
N LEU A 221 10.33 21.88 -11.02
CA LEU A 221 11.51 22.44 -11.68
C LEU A 221 11.09 23.31 -12.85
N THR A 222 11.76 24.43 -13.06
CA THR A 222 11.52 25.32 -14.20
C THR A 222 12.79 26.04 -14.63
N ASP A 223 12.90 26.27 -15.94
CA ASP A 223 13.92 27.14 -16.55
C ASP A 223 13.33 28.51 -16.96
N GLY A 224 12.10 28.80 -16.53
CA GLY A 224 11.32 29.99 -16.88
C GLY A 224 10.41 29.81 -18.11
N THR A 225 10.63 28.76 -18.92
CA THR A 225 9.81 28.47 -20.11
C THR A 225 9.08 27.14 -19.99
N ASN A 226 9.79 26.13 -19.49
CA ASN A 226 9.36 24.74 -19.41
C ASN A 226 9.34 24.29 -17.95
N TYR A 227 8.73 23.13 -17.71
CA TYR A 227 8.49 22.63 -16.37
C TYR A 227 8.67 21.12 -16.28
N ALA A 228 9.14 20.63 -15.15
CA ALA A 228 9.21 19.21 -14.89
C ALA A 228 9.08 18.88 -13.40
N HIS A 229 8.68 17.65 -13.11
CA HIS A 229 8.57 17.15 -11.75
C HIS A 229 8.80 15.64 -11.70
N ILE A 230 9.22 15.15 -10.53
CA ILE A 230 9.35 13.73 -10.22
C ILE A 230 8.30 13.41 -9.15
N ASP A 231 7.29 12.66 -9.55
CA ASP A 231 6.22 12.22 -8.65
C ASP A 231 6.67 11.02 -7.82
N GLN A 232 7.50 10.15 -8.40
CA GLN A 232 8.02 8.96 -7.75
C GLN A 232 9.48 8.69 -8.10
N PHE A 233 10.30 8.39 -7.10
CA PHE A 233 11.67 7.91 -7.25
C PHE A 233 12.08 7.00 -6.09
N GLY A 234 12.13 5.69 -6.33
CA GLY A 234 12.49 4.73 -5.31
C GLY A 234 12.48 3.30 -5.81
N GLU A 235 13.04 2.40 -5.00
CA GLU A 235 12.98 0.97 -5.28
C GLU A 235 11.60 0.42 -4.96
N ILE A 236 11.09 -0.43 -5.86
CA ILE A 236 9.82 -1.13 -5.66
C ILE A 236 10.07 -2.60 -5.27
N GLU A 237 10.74 -3.38 -6.11
CA GLU A 237 11.09 -4.78 -5.83
C GLU A 237 12.27 -5.24 -6.69
N ASN A 238 13.03 -6.23 -6.20
CA ASN A 238 14.05 -6.95 -6.97
C ASN A 238 15.09 -6.04 -7.65
N ALA A 239 15.52 -4.98 -6.97
CA ALA A 239 16.45 -4.00 -7.51
C ALA A 239 15.91 -3.23 -8.73
N ASN A 240 14.59 -3.15 -8.89
CA ASN A 240 13.94 -2.29 -9.86
C ASN A 240 13.69 -0.90 -9.27
N LEU A 241 14.41 0.08 -9.81
CA LEU A 241 14.31 1.49 -9.46
C LEU A 241 13.28 2.16 -10.37
N HIS A 242 12.15 2.55 -9.79
CA HIS A 242 11.12 3.27 -10.51
C HIS A 242 11.38 4.77 -10.50
N VAL A 243 11.05 5.40 -11.64
CA VAL A 243 10.99 6.84 -11.76
C VAL A 243 9.70 7.19 -12.52
N ALA A 244 8.86 8.01 -11.90
CA ALA A 244 7.63 8.50 -12.51
C ALA A 244 7.51 10.02 -12.30
N GLY A 245 6.89 10.71 -13.25
CA GLY A 245 6.76 12.15 -13.20
C GLY A 245 6.24 12.73 -14.49
N TRP A 246 6.55 13.99 -14.74
CA TRP A 246 6.16 14.69 -15.96
C TRP A 246 7.19 15.74 -16.38
N HIS A 247 7.23 16.04 -17.68
CA HIS A 247 8.14 16.99 -18.30
C HIS A 247 7.43 17.69 -19.46
N ILE A 248 7.26 19.00 -19.35
CA ILE A 248 6.62 19.85 -20.36
C ILE A 248 7.72 20.55 -21.15
N ALA A 249 7.96 20.07 -22.37
CA ALA A 249 8.96 20.60 -23.28
C ALA A 249 8.57 20.32 -24.73
N ASN A 250 8.97 21.20 -25.66
CA ASN A 250 8.63 21.06 -27.08
C ASN A 250 9.74 20.35 -27.88
N TYR A 251 9.90 19.04 -27.64
CA TYR A 251 10.86 18.18 -28.34
C TYR A 251 10.23 16.84 -28.73
N LYS A 252 10.90 16.10 -29.63
CA LYS A 252 10.37 14.86 -30.22
C LYS A 252 10.47 13.62 -29.32
N TYR A 253 11.47 13.56 -28.44
CA TYR A 253 11.78 12.41 -27.61
C TYR A 253 11.97 12.81 -26.15
N GLU A 254 11.53 11.95 -25.23
CA GLU A 254 11.78 12.09 -23.80
C GLU A 254 12.66 10.93 -23.32
N TYR A 255 13.62 11.24 -22.47
CA TYR A 255 14.53 10.27 -21.86
C TYR A 255 14.74 10.59 -20.38
N ILE A 256 14.68 9.54 -19.57
CA ILE A 256 14.97 9.61 -18.14
C ILE A 256 16.31 8.96 -17.88
N PHE A 257 17.11 9.60 -17.05
CA PHE A 257 18.48 9.21 -16.76
C PHE A 257 18.69 9.00 -15.26
N ILE A 258 19.47 7.98 -14.94
CA ILE A 258 20.09 7.82 -13.63
C ILE A 258 21.50 8.39 -13.72
N MET A 259 21.77 9.38 -12.87
CA MET A 259 23.02 10.12 -12.84
C MET A 259 23.78 9.84 -11.55
N ASP A 260 25.10 9.66 -11.62
CA ASP A 260 25.97 9.65 -10.46
C ASP A 260 25.95 11.04 -9.81
N TYR A 261 25.51 11.11 -8.56
CA TYR A 261 25.35 12.35 -7.82
C TYR A 261 26.65 13.13 -7.68
N ASN A 262 27.76 12.43 -7.45
CA ASN A 262 29.03 13.06 -7.13
C ASN A 262 29.77 13.51 -8.40
N THR A 263 29.74 12.71 -9.45
CA THR A 263 30.50 13.00 -10.68
C THR A 263 29.67 13.65 -11.78
N GLY A 264 28.34 13.64 -11.66
CA GLY A 264 27.43 14.08 -12.73
C GLY A 264 27.49 13.20 -13.98
N LYS A 265 28.03 11.99 -13.88
CA LYS A 265 28.12 11.06 -15.02
C LYS A 265 26.83 10.30 -15.14
N GLU A 266 26.39 10.08 -16.37
CA GLU A 266 25.30 9.16 -16.65
C GLU A 266 25.69 7.73 -16.28
N LEU A 267 24.76 7.02 -15.65
CA LEU A 267 24.86 5.61 -15.28
C LEU A 267 23.92 4.75 -16.12
N ALA A 268 22.73 5.26 -16.43
CA ALA A 268 21.75 4.60 -17.28
C ALA A 268 20.77 5.63 -17.87
N ARG A 269 20.15 5.28 -19.00
CA ARG A 269 19.04 6.03 -19.60
C ARG A 269 17.96 5.08 -20.11
N VAL A 270 16.72 5.55 -20.13
CA VAL A 270 15.57 4.87 -20.74
C VAL A 270 14.76 5.90 -21.52
N ARG A 271 14.33 5.54 -22.73
CA ARG A 271 13.37 6.34 -23.50
C ARG A 271 11.99 6.25 -22.85
N ALA A 272 11.34 7.38 -22.62
CA ALA A 272 9.96 7.41 -22.16
C ALA A 272 9.01 7.55 -23.35
N ASP A 273 7.99 6.70 -23.42
CA ASP A 273 7.00 6.70 -24.51
C ASP A 273 5.90 7.77 -24.35
N GLY A 274 5.90 8.47 -23.21
CA GLY A 274 4.93 9.51 -22.87
C GLY A 274 3.63 8.94 -22.31
N ILE A 275 3.15 9.54 -21.22
CA ILE A 275 1.90 9.18 -20.55
C ILE A 275 0.97 10.39 -20.54
N TYR A 276 -0.31 10.17 -20.81
CA TYR A 276 -1.30 11.23 -20.75
C TYR A 276 -1.54 11.67 -19.30
N ARG A 277 -1.38 12.96 -19.02
CA ARG A 277 -1.51 13.57 -17.68
C ARG A 277 -2.50 14.73 -17.72
N PRO A 278 -3.81 14.46 -17.55
CA PRO A 278 -4.85 15.50 -17.66
C PRO A 278 -4.71 16.59 -16.59
N ASP A 279 -4.26 16.22 -15.39
CA ASP A 279 -3.98 17.11 -14.27
C ASP A 279 -2.88 18.13 -14.61
N VAL A 280 -1.77 17.65 -15.19
CA VAL A 280 -0.64 18.50 -15.61
C VAL A 280 -1.03 19.37 -16.80
N ASN A 281 -1.72 18.80 -17.79
CA ASN A 281 -2.22 19.51 -18.96
C ASN A 281 -3.13 20.68 -18.54
N GLN A 282 -4.03 20.45 -17.58
CA GLN A 282 -4.90 21.49 -17.04
C GLN A 282 -4.12 22.54 -16.25
N ALA A 283 -3.22 22.14 -15.35
CA ALA A 283 -2.49 23.06 -14.47
C ALA A 283 -1.55 24.00 -15.23
N TYR A 284 -0.91 23.52 -16.30
CA TYR A 284 0.07 24.27 -17.09
C TYR A 284 -0.45 24.73 -18.45
N ASN A 285 -1.75 24.58 -18.71
CA ASN A 285 -2.39 24.93 -19.98
C ASN A 285 -1.62 24.34 -21.19
N THR A 286 -1.28 23.06 -21.10
CA THR A 286 -0.57 22.29 -22.12
C THR A 286 -1.42 21.11 -22.59
N SER A 287 -0.92 20.32 -23.53
CA SER A 287 -1.62 19.16 -24.07
C SER A 287 -0.67 18.03 -24.46
N GLY A 288 -1.21 16.82 -24.59
CA GLY A 288 -0.47 15.65 -25.02
C GLY A 288 0.03 14.77 -23.87
N ASN A 289 0.99 13.91 -24.20
CA ASN A 289 1.55 12.90 -23.30
C ASN A 289 2.82 13.45 -22.62
N VAL A 290 2.63 14.25 -21.58
CA VAL A 290 3.71 14.94 -20.84
C VAL A 290 4.25 14.13 -19.66
N GLY A 291 3.60 13.03 -19.29
CA GLY A 291 4.03 12.15 -18.21
C GLY A 291 5.06 11.11 -18.65
N TYR A 292 5.73 10.50 -17.67
CA TYR A 292 6.59 9.34 -17.88
C TYR A 292 6.52 8.39 -16.69
N HIS A 293 6.76 7.11 -16.97
CA HIS A 293 6.96 6.07 -15.95
C HIS A 293 7.96 5.06 -16.51
N VAL A 294 9.12 4.97 -15.89
CA VAL A 294 10.22 4.11 -16.33
C VAL A 294 10.82 3.34 -15.17
N SER A 295 11.65 2.36 -15.51
CA SER A 295 12.27 1.43 -14.58
C SER A 295 13.73 1.23 -14.94
N PHE A 296 14.59 1.12 -13.92
CA PHE A 296 16.03 0.85 -14.07
C PHE A 296 16.43 -0.32 -13.18
N ASN A 297 17.30 -1.20 -13.69
CA ASN A 297 17.90 -2.24 -12.86
C ASN A 297 19.08 -1.68 -12.06
N MET A 298 18.92 -1.53 -10.75
CA MET A 298 19.92 -1.00 -9.82
C MET A 298 21.23 -1.80 -9.81
N ARG A 299 21.20 -3.07 -10.21
CA ARG A 299 22.39 -3.92 -10.33
C ARG A 299 23.38 -3.42 -11.39
N ASN A 300 22.94 -2.54 -12.29
CA ASN A 300 23.81 -1.93 -13.29
C ASN A 300 24.71 -0.83 -12.70
N PHE A 301 24.38 -0.32 -11.52
CA PHE A 301 25.10 0.78 -10.87
C PHE A 301 25.16 0.61 -9.33
N PRO A 302 25.69 -0.52 -8.82
CA PRO A 302 25.78 -0.77 -7.38
C PRO A 302 26.73 0.22 -6.72
N ASN A 303 26.52 0.49 -5.42
CA ASN A 303 27.35 1.37 -4.60
C ASN A 303 27.44 2.82 -5.12
N LYS A 304 26.38 3.28 -5.80
CA LYS A 304 26.29 4.65 -6.33
C LYS A 304 25.31 5.48 -5.52
N LYS A 305 25.66 6.73 -5.27
CA LYS A 305 24.69 7.77 -4.90
C LYS A 305 24.13 8.33 -6.19
N VAL A 306 22.82 8.27 -6.39
CA VAL A 306 22.19 8.60 -7.68
C VAL A 306 21.08 9.63 -7.55
N TYR A 307 20.83 10.37 -8.63
CA TYR A 307 19.69 11.27 -8.81
C TYR A 307 19.16 11.16 -10.24
N VAL A 308 18.00 11.75 -10.49
CA VAL A 308 17.31 11.69 -11.80
C VAL A 308 17.59 12.94 -12.62
N MET A 309 17.80 12.74 -13.92
CA MET A 309 17.73 13.81 -14.93
C MET A 309 16.66 13.46 -15.96
N MET A 310 15.80 14.41 -16.28
CA MET A 310 14.82 14.34 -17.36
C MET A 310 15.37 15.11 -18.56
N ARG A 311 15.29 14.54 -19.77
CA ARG A 311 15.71 15.19 -21.00
C ARG A 311 14.64 15.06 -22.07
N ALA A 312 14.26 16.21 -22.60
CA ALA A 312 13.51 16.32 -23.83
C ALA A 312 14.48 16.68 -24.97
N THR A 313 14.46 15.97 -26.10
CA THR A 313 15.40 16.21 -27.22
C THR A 313 14.84 15.82 -28.58
N ASN A 314 15.45 16.36 -29.65
CA ASN A 314 15.16 15.97 -31.03
C ASN A 314 16.06 14.81 -31.53
N ASP A 315 17.01 14.35 -30.70
CA ASP A 315 17.90 13.24 -31.00
C ASP A 315 17.22 11.88 -30.67
N PRO A 316 17.06 10.97 -31.65
CA PRO A 316 16.40 9.69 -31.43
C PRO A 316 17.07 8.80 -30.37
N GLU A 317 18.35 9.02 -30.09
CA GLU A 317 19.20 8.26 -29.17
C GLU A 317 19.31 8.94 -27.79
N GLY A 318 18.60 10.05 -27.58
CA GLY A 318 18.56 10.78 -26.31
C GLY A 318 19.78 11.66 -26.06
N ASN A 319 20.59 11.93 -27.09
CA ASN A 319 21.69 12.88 -26.99
C ASN A 319 21.18 14.32 -27.19
N THR A 320 22.00 15.23 -27.70
CA THR A 320 21.67 16.65 -27.79
C THR A 320 21.62 17.18 -29.22
N LYS A 321 21.72 16.30 -30.23
CA LYS A 321 21.66 16.69 -31.64
C LYS A 321 20.28 17.25 -31.97
N GLY A 322 20.24 18.45 -32.56
CA GLY A 322 18.98 19.12 -32.88
C GLY A 322 18.31 19.80 -31.68
N GLY A 323 19.03 19.94 -30.55
CA GLY A 323 18.55 20.62 -29.35
C GLY A 323 18.07 19.63 -28.29
N ALA A 324 18.24 20.04 -27.04
CA ALA A 324 17.77 19.32 -25.87
C ALA A 324 17.47 20.29 -24.73
N GLN A 325 16.67 19.84 -23.79
CA GLN A 325 16.43 20.48 -22.53
C GLN A 325 16.56 19.45 -21.42
N ASP A 326 17.34 19.82 -20.40
CA ASP A 326 17.64 18.96 -19.26
C ASP A 326 17.12 19.58 -17.96
N PHE A 327 16.42 18.78 -17.16
CA PHE A 327 16.17 19.08 -15.76
C PHE A 327 16.88 18.06 -14.88
N HIS A 328 17.69 18.56 -13.94
CA HIS A 328 18.37 17.74 -12.94
C HIS A 328 17.69 17.92 -11.59
N ASP A 329 17.06 16.88 -11.06
CA ASP A 329 16.54 16.93 -9.68
C ASP A 329 17.53 16.32 -8.70
N LYS A 330 18.47 17.14 -8.21
CA LYS A 330 19.42 16.71 -7.17
C LYS A 330 18.84 16.74 -5.76
N ARG A 331 17.60 17.22 -5.57
CA ARG A 331 16.97 17.33 -4.24
C ARG A 331 16.56 15.96 -3.72
N TRP A 332 16.20 15.05 -4.63
CA TRP A 332 15.89 13.66 -4.34
C TRP A 332 16.99 12.74 -4.85
N TYR A 333 17.71 12.11 -3.94
CA TYR A 333 18.78 11.17 -4.25
C TYR A 333 18.63 9.88 -3.47
N LEU A 334 19.19 8.79 -4.01
CA LEU A 334 19.17 7.47 -3.38
C LEU A 334 20.59 6.90 -3.32
N ASN A 335 20.89 6.13 -2.27
CA ASN A 335 22.10 5.34 -2.19
C ASN A 335 21.79 3.92 -2.64
N ILE A 336 22.41 3.49 -3.72
CA ILE A 336 22.18 2.18 -4.33
C ILE A 336 23.06 1.15 -3.62
N PRO A 337 22.46 0.16 -2.90
CA PRO A 337 23.23 -0.85 -2.20
C PRO A 337 23.91 -1.81 -3.19
N GLN A 338 24.99 -2.45 -2.74
CA GLN A 338 25.54 -3.62 -3.42
C GLN A 338 24.56 -4.78 -3.32
N ARG A 339 24.30 -5.46 -4.43
CA ARG A 339 23.36 -6.58 -4.52
C ARG A 339 23.88 -7.67 -5.43
#